data_AF-A0A1A0URS6-F1
#
_entry.id   AF-A0A1A0URS6-F1
#
_cell.length_a   1.000
_cell.length_b   1.000
_cell.length_c   1.000
_cell.angle_alpha   90.00
_cell.angle_beta   90.00
_cell.angle_gamma   90.00
#
_symmetry.space_group_name_H-M   'P 1'
#
loop_
_entity.id
_entity.type
_entity.pdbx_description
1 polymer ?
#
loop_
_entity_poly.entity_id
_entity_poly.type
_entity_poly.pdbx_seq_one_letter_code
_entity_poly.pdbx_strand_id
1 'polypeptide(L)'
;MTIAQIQSATDVAPSLRQTPSFWDSETDCTITFAHPAVEPELWRDFVHGATRSYTKHGVAKALDMDALHTGSDTILFAACVDRSGKVVGGLRAKGPYQSADEAHALLEWKGQPGFDAVRKMISDRLPFGVVEMKTAWVTDDPDRNRQLTYAISRTPLHAMGLLDIQFIVATAASYVLKRWLSSGGILATKIPPTPYPDERYETRLAWWDRATFPKHADPKQLSLYFAEQQMLAPVHKAVGLSAATGTER
;
A
#
# COMPACT_ATOMS: atom_id res chain seq x y z
N MET A 1 -0.77 20.03 21.28
CA MET A 1 -0.82 18.96 20.26
C MET A 1 -2.28 18.70 19.98
N THR A 2 -2.72 18.95 18.75
CA THR A 2 -4.10 18.66 18.33
C THR A 2 -4.12 17.19 17.95
N ILE A 3 -4.97 16.39 18.60
CA ILE A 3 -5.19 14.99 18.22
C ILE A 3 -5.85 15.03 16.83
N ALA A 4 -5.20 14.44 15.83
CA ALA A 4 -5.78 14.32 14.49
C ALA A 4 -7.11 13.55 14.61
N GLN A 5 -8.20 14.10 14.06
CA GLN A 5 -9.46 13.38 13.98
C GLN A 5 -9.27 12.23 12.98
N ILE A 6 -9.26 10.99 13.48
CA ILE A 6 -9.05 9.79 12.67
C ILE A 6 -10.29 9.55 11.81
N GLN A 7 -10.12 9.66 10.49
CA GLN A 7 -11.19 9.42 9.51
C GLN A 7 -11.52 7.92 9.43
N SER A 8 -12.81 7.58 9.31
CA SER A 8 -13.27 6.21 9.05
C SER A 8 -12.83 5.78 7.64
N ALA A 9 -12.67 4.47 7.40
CA ALA A 9 -12.50 3.92 6.04
C ALA A 9 -13.65 4.30 5.08
N THR A 10 -14.79 4.73 5.62
CA THR A 10 -15.93 5.23 4.84
C THR A 10 -15.76 6.68 4.37
N ASP A 11 -14.90 7.45 5.03
CA ASP A 11 -14.64 8.85 4.71
C ASP A 11 -13.42 8.97 3.79
N VAL A 12 -13.69 9.26 2.52
CA VAL A 12 -12.63 9.50 1.54
C VAL A 12 -11.84 10.76 1.93
N ALA A 13 -10.57 10.56 2.28
CA ALA A 13 -9.63 11.64 2.55
C ALA A 13 -9.68 12.69 1.43
N PRO A 14 -9.73 14.00 1.74
CA PRO A 14 -9.82 15.05 0.72
C PRO A 14 -8.72 14.97 -0.35
N SER A 15 -7.52 14.56 0.06
CA SER A 15 -6.35 14.32 -0.80
C SER A 15 -6.60 13.26 -1.88
N LEU A 16 -7.47 12.27 -1.62
CA LEU A 16 -7.77 11.16 -2.52
C LEU A 16 -8.93 11.42 -3.47
N ARG A 17 -9.71 12.50 -3.27
CA ARG A 17 -10.86 12.84 -4.13
C ARG A 17 -10.47 13.17 -5.57
N GLN A 18 -9.21 13.55 -5.77
CA GLN A 18 -8.67 13.92 -7.09
C GLN A 18 -7.61 12.92 -7.59
N THR A 19 -7.56 11.72 -6.99
CA THR A 19 -6.72 10.60 -7.47
C THR A 19 -5.25 11.04 -7.66
N PRO A 20 -4.52 11.41 -6.61
CA PRO A 20 -3.17 11.93 -6.76
C PRO A 20 -2.24 10.91 -7.42
N SER A 21 -1.36 11.38 -8.29
CA SER A 21 -0.44 10.53 -9.04
C SER A 21 0.87 11.22 -9.37
N PHE A 22 1.87 10.43 -9.74
CA PHE A 22 3.09 10.91 -10.37
C PHE A 22 3.59 9.91 -11.41
N TRP A 23 4.40 10.41 -12.34
CA TRP A 23 5.10 9.57 -13.32
C TRP A 23 6.44 9.11 -12.75
N ASP A 24 6.71 7.81 -12.78
CA ASP A 24 7.99 7.22 -12.42
C ASP A 24 8.75 6.79 -13.68
N SER A 25 9.85 7.49 -13.96
CA SER A 25 10.68 7.23 -15.14
C SER A 25 11.51 5.95 -15.02
N GLU A 26 11.76 5.43 -13.81
CA GLU A 26 12.49 4.18 -13.64
C GLU A 26 11.65 2.96 -14.06
N THR A 27 10.33 3.02 -13.90
CA THR A 27 9.42 1.91 -14.23
C THR A 27 8.58 2.15 -15.48
N ASP A 28 8.66 3.35 -16.07
CA ASP A 28 7.83 3.78 -17.19
C ASP A 28 6.33 3.66 -16.88
N CYS A 29 5.97 4.02 -15.65
CA CYS A 29 4.61 3.87 -15.12
C CYS A 29 4.14 5.13 -14.40
N THR A 30 2.83 5.34 -14.39
CA THR A 30 2.17 6.27 -13.49
C THR A 30 1.84 5.55 -12.19
N ILE A 31 2.28 6.08 -11.05
CA ILE A 31 1.86 5.61 -9.73
C ILE A 31 0.67 6.45 -9.30
N THR A 32 -0.48 5.78 -9.13
CA THR A 32 -1.76 6.41 -8.78
C THR A 32 -2.18 5.98 -7.39
N PHE A 33 -2.52 6.94 -6.55
CA PHE A 33 -3.11 6.72 -5.23
C PHE A 33 -4.60 7.04 -5.28
N ALA A 34 -5.43 6.11 -4.85
CA ALA A 34 -6.87 6.27 -4.92
C ALA A 34 -7.58 5.59 -3.77
N HIS A 35 -8.81 6.02 -3.52
CA HIS A 35 -9.78 5.27 -2.72
C HIS A 35 -10.60 4.37 -3.67
N PRO A 36 -10.95 3.11 -3.31
CA PRO A 36 -11.73 2.22 -4.18
C PRO A 36 -13.02 2.84 -4.72
N ALA A 37 -13.76 3.57 -3.88
CA ALA A 37 -14.98 4.27 -4.30
C ALA A 37 -14.77 5.44 -5.29
N VAL A 38 -13.55 6.00 -5.37
CA VAL A 38 -13.23 7.11 -6.29
C VAL A 38 -12.75 6.58 -7.65
N GLU A 39 -12.00 5.48 -7.66
CA GLU A 39 -11.51 4.82 -8.88
C GLU A 39 -11.88 3.32 -8.89
N PRO A 40 -13.17 2.97 -9.05
CA PRO A 40 -13.65 1.59 -8.92
C PRO A 40 -13.13 0.65 -10.02
N GLU A 41 -12.91 1.17 -11.24
CA GLU A 41 -12.35 0.37 -12.34
C GLU A 41 -10.88 0.05 -12.10
N LEU A 42 -10.09 1.05 -11.68
CA LEU A 42 -8.69 0.87 -11.32
C LEU A 42 -8.53 -0.09 -10.12
N TRP A 43 -9.43 0.01 -9.14
CA TRP A 43 -9.51 -0.92 -8.02
C TRP A 43 -9.74 -2.36 -8.49
N ARG A 44 -10.72 -2.58 -9.38
CA ARG A 44 -10.99 -3.89 -9.96
C ARG A 44 -9.78 -4.48 -10.67
N ASP A 45 -9.06 -3.67 -11.45
CA ASP A 45 -7.85 -4.12 -12.14
C ASP A 45 -6.71 -4.46 -11.18
N PHE A 46 -6.55 -3.68 -10.11
CA PHE A 46 -5.65 -3.98 -9.01
C PHE A 46 -5.99 -5.33 -8.34
N VAL A 47 -7.26 -5.55 -7.98
CA VAL A 47 -7.74 -6.78 -7.34
C VAL A 47 -7.54 -8.00 -8.24
N HIS A 48 -7.82 -7.86 -9.54
CA HIS A 48 -7.58 -8.92 -10.52
C HIS A 48 -6.09 -9.30 -10.58
N GLY A 49 -5.19 -8.32 -10.58
CA GLY A 49 -3.75 -8.58 -10.56
C GLY A 49 -3.28 -9.25 -9.28
N ALA A 50 -3.75 -8.78 -8.12
CA ALA A 50 -3.47 -9.41 -6.82
C ALA A 50 -3.93 -10.87 -6.79
N THR A 51 -5.15 -11.13 -7.23
CA THR A 51 -5.75 -12.47 -7.25
C THR A 51 -4.93 -13.43 -8.11
N ARG A 52 -4.51 -13.01 -9.31
CA ARG A 52 -3.65 -13.82 -10.18
C ARG A 52 -2.29 -14.10 -9.54
N SER A 53 -1.64 -13.07 -9.00
CA SER A 53 -0.30 -13.20 -8.37
C SER A 53 -0.33 -14.15 -7.18
N TYR A 54 -1.26 -13.96 -6.24
CA TYR A 54 -1.35 -14.79 -5.03
C TYR A 54 -1.77 -16.22 -5.35
N THR A 55 -2.66 -16.43 -6.33
CA THR A 55 -3.05 -17.78 -6.78
C THR A 55 -1.85 -18.51 -7.39
N LYS A 56 -1.09 -17.85 -8.28
CA LYS A 56 0.10 -18.44 -8.90
C LYS A 56 1.14 -18.89 -7.88
N HIS A 57 1.32 -18.13 -6.80
CA HIS A 57 2.25 -18.48 -5.72
C HIS A 57 1.67 -19.46 -4.68
N GLY A 58 0.42 -19.89 -4.84
CA GLY A 58 -0.23 -20.82 -3.93
C GLY A 58 -0.49 -20.22 -2.54
N VAL A 59 -0.69 -18.90 -2.46
CA VAL A 59 -0.92 -18.14 -1.21
C VAL A 59 -2.24 -17.36 -1.23
N ALA A 60 -3.19 -17.76 -2.09
CA ALA A 60 -4.51 -17.13 -2.21
C ALA A 60 -5.25 -17.00 -0.86
N LYS A 61 -5.00 -17.90 0.11
CA LYS A 61 -5.56 -17.83 1.47
C LYS A 61 -5.15 -16.58 2.26
N ALA A 62 -4.09 -15.89 1.85
CA ALA A 62 -3.69 -14.62 2.45
C ALA A 62 -4.54 -13.43 1.98
N LEU A 63 -5.38 -13.62 0.95
CA LEU A 63 -6.30 -12.60 0.47
C LEU A 63 -7.67 -12.78 1.15
N ASP A 64 -8.14 -11.71 1.78
CA ASP A 64 -9.55 -11.56 2.14
C ASP A 64 -10.32 -11.14 0.88
N MET A 65 -10.87 -12.13 0.16
CA MET A 65 -11.53 -11.87 -1.12
C MET A 65 -12.82 -11.06 -0.94
N ASP A 66 -13.57 -11.27 0.14
CA ASP A 66 -14.81 -10.52 0.37
C ASP A 66 -14.50 -9.03 0.56
N ALA A 67 -13.49 -8.72 1.37
CA ALA A 67 -13.02 -7.34 1.57
C ALA A 67 -12.42 -6.73 0.28
N LEU A 68 -11.72 -7.52 -0.55
CA LEU A 68 -11.18 -7.03 -1.81
C LEU A 68 -12.27 -6.72 -2.85
N HIS A 69 -13.33 -7.54 -2.92
CA HIS A 69 -14.43 -7.27 -3.84
C HIS A 69 -15.20 -6.00 -3.48
N THR A 70 -15.42 -5.75 -2.19
CA THR A 70 -16.14 -4.56 -1.73
C THR A 70 -15.25 -3.32 -1.62
N GLY A 71 -13.95 -3.50 -1.37
CA GLY A 71 -13.03 -2.43 -1.00
C GLY A 71 -13.31 -1.83 0.39
N SER A 72 -14.18 -2.44 1.20
CA SER A 72 -14.74 -1.80 2.40
C SER A 72 -13.74 -1.57 3.54
N ASP A 73 -12.64 -2.33 3.55
CA ASP A 73 -11.56 -2.17 4.53
C ASP A 73 -10.37 -1.36 3.98
N THR A 74 -10.50 -0.82 2.76
CA THR A 74 -9.41 -0.17 2.03
C THR A 74 -9.62 1.34 1.95
N ILE A 75 -8.81 2.05 2.72
CA ILE A 75 -8.75 3.53 2.83
C ILE A 75 -8.00 4.13 1.65
N LEU A 76 -7.00 3.43 1.14
CA LEU A 76 -6.14 3.87 0.05
C LEU A 76 -5.57 2.64 -0.65
N PHE A 77 -5.41 2.71 -1.96
CA PHE A 77 -4.53 1.80 -2.68
C PHE A 77 -3.61 2.60 -3.61
N ALA A 78 -2.43 2.04 -3.86
CA ALA A 78 -1.50 2.54 -4.86
C ALA A 78 -1.46 1.53 -6.02
N ALA A 79 -1.69 2.00 -7.24
CA ALA A 79 -1.59 1.20 -8.46
C ALA A 79 -0.47 1.75 -9.34
N CYS A 80 0.35 0.85 -9.86
CA CYS A 80 1.36 1.15 -10.86
C CYS A 80 0.78 0.82 -12.24
N VAL A 81 0.57 1.85 -13.05
CA VAL A 81 -0.11 1.77 -14.36
C VAL A 81 0.92 2.03 -15.46
N ASP A 82 1.12 1.06 -16.35
CA ASP A 82 2.06 1.24 -17.46
C ASP A 82 1.49 2.12 -18.60
N ARG A 83 2.31 2.44 -19.60
CA ARG A 83 1.89 3.27 -20.75
C ARG A 83 0.69 2.74 -21.53
N SER A 84 0.38 1.45 -21.43
CA SER A 84 -0.79 0.85 -22.09
C SER A 84 -2.08 1.02 -21.27
N GLY A 85 -2.00 1.61 -20.07
CA GLY A 85 -3.11 1.71 -19.13
C GLY A 85 -3.29 0.47 -18.26
N LYS A 86 -2.35 -0.48 -18.29
CA LYS A 86 -2.47 -1.73 -17.53
C LYS A 86 -1.89 -1.59 -16.14
N VAL A 87 -2.62 -2.06 -15.12
CA VAL A 87 -2.09 -2.21 -13.76
C VAL A 87 -1.06 -3.36 -13.73
N VAL A 88 0.18 -3.03 -13.38
CA VAL A 88 1.33 -3.95 -13.34
C VAL A 88 1.88 -4.19 -11.94
N GLY A 89 1.25 -3.59 -10.94
CA GLY A 89 1.55 -3.83 -9.53
C GLY A 89 0.84 -2.82 -8.63
N GLY A 90 1.00 -3.02 -7.33
CA GLY A 90 0.47 -2.09 -6.35
C GLY A 90 0.45 -2.67 -4.95
N LEU A 91 -0.20 -1.94 -4.04
CA LEU A 91 -0.55 -2.40 -2.70
C LEU A 91 -1.75 -1.61 -2.16
N ARG A 92 -2.35 -2.11 -1.09
CA ARG A 92 -3.46 -1.42 -0.41
C ARG A 92 -3.13 -1.14 1.05
N ALA A 93 -3.77 -0.11 1.56
CA ALA A 93 -3.76 0.33 2.95
C ALA A 93 -5.10 -0.01 3.61
N LYS A 94 -5.05 -0.59 4.82
CA LYS A 94 -6.19 -0.81 5.71
C LYS A 94 -6.15 0.13 6.91
N GLY A 95 -7.30 0.63 7.34
CA GLY A 95 -7.45 1.53 8.50
C GLY A 95 -7.94 2.94 8.15
N PRO A 96 -7.46 3.99 8.85
CA PRO A 96 -6.56 3.93 9.99
C PRO A 96 -7.25 3.22 11.15
N TYR A 97 -6.52 2.39 11.88
CA TYR A 97 -7.11 1.58 12.93
C TYR A 97 -7.47 2.41 14.17
N GLN A 98 -8.62 2.10 14.76
CA GLN A 98 -9.08 2.64 16.04
C GLN A 98 -8.80 1.65 17.18
N SER A 99 -8.72 0.36 16.87
CA SER A 99 -8.37 -0.73 17.75
C SER A 99 -7.33 -1.63 17.10
N ALA A 100 -6.42 -2.19 17.91
CA ALA A 100 -5.47 -3.18 17.42
C ALA A 100 -6.18 -4.44 16.90
N ASP A 101 -7.38 -4.73 17.39
CA ASP A 101 -8.18 -5.91 17.00
C ASP A 101 -8.68 -5.85 15.55
N GLU A 102 -8.57 -4.69 14.88
CA GLU A 102 -8.84 -4.52 13.44
C GLU A 102 -7.67 -5.01 12.56
N ALA A 103 -6.46 -5.13 13.12
CA ALA A 103 -5.27 -5.45 12.36
C ALA A 103 -5.22 -6.92 11.93
N HIS A 104 -5.02 -7.14 10.63
CA HIS A 104 -4.88 -8.48 10.07
C HIS A 104 -3.63 -9.18 10.63
N ALA A 105 -2.57 -8.43 10.94
CA ALA A 105 -1.38 -8.94 11.62
C ALA A 105 -1.69 -9.76 12.90
N LEU A 106 -2.78 -9.47 13.62
CA LEU A 106 -3.16 -10.28 14.79
C LEU A 106 -3.73 -11.65 14.41
N LEU A 107 -4.40 -11.76 13.26
CA LEU A 107 -4.87 -13.05 12.75
C LEU A 107 -3.69 -13.96 12.40
N GLU A 108 -2.62 -13.37 11.87
CA GLU A 108 -1.39 -14.10 11.49
C GLU A 108 -0.65 -14.64 12.73
N TRP A 109 -0.67 -13.91 13.85
CA TRP A 109 -0.07 -14.34 15.11
C TRP A 109 -1.03 -15.09 16.04
N LYS A 110 -2.26 -15.38 15.62
CA LYS A 110 -3.26 -15.98 16.51
C LYS A 110 -2.79 -17.36 17.00
N GLY A 111 -2.67 -17.51 18.33
CA GLY A 111 -2.16 -18.73 18.96
C GLY A 111 -0.64 -18.92 18.86
N GLN A 112 0.09 -17.91 18.38
CA GLN A 112 1.52 -17.98 18.12
C GLN A 112 2.31 -17.15 19.15
N PRO A 113 3.58 -17.53 19.43
CA PRO A 113 4.45 -16.69 20.23
C PRO A 113 4.57 -15.29 19.64
N GLY A 114 4.39 -14.27 20.47
CA GLY A 114 4.46 -12.87 20.04
C GLY A 114 3.12 -12.19 19.79
N PHE A 115 1.98 -12.89 19.86
CA PHE A 115 0.65 -12.29 19.72
C PHE A 115 0.46 -11.03 20.59
N ASP A 116 0.73 -11.13 21.90
CA ASP A 116 0.59 -9.99 22.81
C ASP A 116 1.56 -8.86 22.50
N ALA A 117 2.76 -9.19 22.00
CA ALA A 117 3.75 -8.20 21.61
C ALA A 117 3.33 -7.46 20.34
N VAL A 118 2.75 -8.14 19.35
CA VAL A 118 2.15 -7.53 18.15
C VAL A 118 1.01 -6.61 18.56
N ARG A 119 0.07 -7.11 19.37
CA ARG A 119 -1.09 -6.33 19.83
C ARG A 119 -0.65 -5.08 20.57
N LYS A 120 0.25 -5.21 21.54
CA LYS A 120 0.79 -4.08 22.29
C LYS A 120 1.48 -3.07 21.37
N MET A 121 2.31 -3.53 20.44
CA MET A 121 3.08 -2.67 19.54
C MET A 121 2.18 -1.82 18.63
N ILE A 122 1.05 -2.40 18.18
CA ILE A 122 0.01 -1.68 17.44
C ILE A 122 -0.71 -0.70 18.37
N SER A 123 -1.22 -1.17 19.52
CA SER A 123 -1.97 -0.34 20.47
C SER A 123 -1.21 0.91 20.92
N ASP A 124 0.10 0.77 21.19
CA ASP A 124 0.95 1.89 21.61
C ASP A 124 1.06 3.00 20.54
N ARG A 125 0.76 2.69 19.27
CA ARG A 125 0.88 3.59 18.12
C ARG A 125 -0.46 4.16 17.62
N LEU A 126 -1.58 3.54 17.99
CA LEU A 126 -2.92 3.97 17.56
C LEU A 126 -3.19 5.48 17.78
N PRO A 127 -2.78 6.12 18.90
CA PRO A 127 -3.02 7.54 19.11
C PRO A 127 -2.38 8.47 18.07
N PHE A 128 -1.45 7.98 17.26
CA PHE A 128 -0.73 8.72 16.23
C PHE A 128 -1.15 8.34 14.80
N GLY A 129 -2.14 7.47 14.65
CA GLY A 129 -2.59 6.93 13.37
C GLY A 129 -1.72 5.76 12.90
N VAL A 130 -2.36 4.62 12.70
CA VAL A 130 -1.75 3.38 12.18
C VAL A 130 -2.55 2.88 10.99
N VAL A 131 -1.87 2.61 9.89
CA VAL A 131 -2.43 1.91 8.73
C VAL A 131 -1.61 0.66 8.45
N GLU A 132 -2.28 -0.41 8.05
CA GLU A 132 -1.64 -1.66 7.66
C GLU A 132 -1.56 -1.79 6.13
N MET A 133 -0.36 -2.04 5.62
CA MET A 133 -0.15 -2.30 4.20
C MET A 133 -0.33 -3.79 3.90
N LYS A 134 -1.25 -4.10 2.98
CA LYS A 134 -1.59 -5.47 2.57
C LYS A 134 -1.61 -5.61 1.05
N THR A 135 -1.69 -6.86 0.63
CA THR A 135 -1.98 -7.24 -0.76
C THR A 135 -1.02 -6.59 -1.75
N ALA A 136 0.26 -6.54 -1.39
CA ALA A 136 1.28 -6.06 -2.31
C ALA A 136 1.59 -7.10 -3.38
N TRP A 137 1.70 -6.68 -4.64
CA TRP A 137 2.08 -7.52 -5.76
C TRP A 137 2.69 -6.70 -6.90
N VAL A 138 3.44 -7.39 -7.77
CA VAL A 138 3.93 -6.88 -9.06
C VAL A 138 3.72 -7.93 -10.13
N THR A 139 3.74 -7.52 -11.38
CA THR A 139 3.82 -8.43 -12.53
C THR A 139 5.01 -9.38 -12.40
N ASP A 140 4.86 -10.57 -12.98
CA ASP A 140 5.88 -11.62 -13.00
C ASP A 140 6.95 -11.41 -14.07
N ASP A 141 6.82 -10.35 -14.88
CA ASP A 141 7.80 -9.97 -15.89
C ASP A 141 9.18 -9.80 -15.23
N PRO A 142 10.14 -10.70 -15.49
CA PRO A 142 11.43 -10.72 -14.79
C PRO A 142 12.26 -9.48 -15.08
N ASP A 143 12.03 -8.81 -16.22
CA ASP A 143 12.76 -7.60 -16.59
C ASP A 143 12.23 -6.37 -15.82
N ARG A 144 10.98 -6.43 -15.33
CA ARG A 144 10.31 -5.31 -14.67
C ARG A 144 10.15 -5.48 -13.16
N ASN A 145 10.03 -6.72 -12.68
CA ASN A 145 9.55 -7.00 -11.31
C ASN A 145 10.38 -6.29 -10.22
N ARG A 146 11.69 -6.20 -10.41
CA ARG A 146 12.62 -5.67 -9.41
C ARG A 146 12.48 -4.16 -9.29
N GLN A 147 12.44 -3.46 -10.43
CA GLN A 147 12.27 -2.01 -10.47
C GLN A 147 10.89 -1.62 -9.93
N LEU A 148 9.83 -2.34 -10.33
CA LEU A 148 8.48 -2.15 -9.82
C LEU A 148 8.41 -2.37 -8.31
N THR A 149 9.07 -3.40 -7.77
CA THR A 149 9.10 -3.65 -6.32
C THR A 149 9.72 -2.46 -5.57
N TYR A 150 10.80 -1.88 -6.08
CA TYR A 150 11.42 -0.71 -5.44
C TYR A 150 10.52 0.52 -5.49
N ALA A 151 9.90 0.82 -6.64
CA ALA A 151 8.97 1.93 -6.77
C ALA A 151 7.78 1.78 -5.80
N ILE A 152 7.17 0.59 -5.77
CA ILE A 152 6.05 0.26 -4.89
C ILE A 152 6.47 0.30 -3.41
N SER A 153 7.73 -0.03 -3.07
CA SER A 153 8.21 0.03 -1.69
C SER A 153 8.16 1.43 -1.07
N ARG A 154 8.13 2.49 -1.89
CA ARG A 154 8.04 3.88 -1.44
C ARG A 154 6.59 4.35 -1.25
N THR A 155 5.60 3.70 -1.84
CA THR A 155 4.19 4.16 -1.75
C THR A 155 3.63 4.20 -0.33
N PRO A 156 4.04 3.34 0.64
CA PRO A 156 3.64 3.52 2.05
C PRO A 156 4.07 4.87 2.65
N LEU A 157 5.18 5.44 2.18
CA LEU A 157 5.67 6.76 2.61
C LEU A 157 4.74 7.88 2.12
N HIS A 158 4.31 7.80 0.86
CA HIS A 158 3.33 8.74 0.31
C HIS A 158 1.98 8.61 1.01
N ALA A 159 1.55 7.38 1.33
CA ALA A 159 0.31 7.13 2.05
C ALA A 159 0.30 7.81 3.42
N MET A 160 1.42 7.85 4.15
CA MET A 160 1.50 8.57 5.43
C MET A 160 1.21 10.07 5.30
N GLY A 161 1.66 10.71 4.22
CA GLY A 161 1.35 12.11 3.93
C GLY A 161 -0.08 12.33 3.45
N LEU A 162 -0.58 11.46 2.57
CA LEU A 162 -1.93 11.57 2.01
C LEU A 162 -3.04 11.35 3.04
N LEU A 163 -2.80 10.49 4.03
CA LEU A 163 -3.75 10.10 5.07
C LEU A 163 -3.53 10.83 6.40
N ASP A 164 -2.49 11.67 6.47
CA ASP A 164 -2.03 12.35 7.68
C ASP A 164 -1.87 11.44 8.91
N ILE A 165 -1.12 10.35 8.73
CA ILE A 165 -0.82 9.36 9.79
C ILE A 165 0.69 9.31 10.08
N GLN A 166 1.04 8.78 11.26
CA GLN A 166 2.44 8.63 11.66
C GLN A 166 3.04 7.27 11.30
N PHE A 167 2.26 6.19 11.41
CA PHE A 167 2.81 4.83 11.37
C PHE A 167 2.17 3.95 10.30
N ILE A 168 3.03 3.18 9.63
CA ILE A 168 2.64 2.04 8.81
C ILE A 168 3.13 0.75 9.44
N VAL A 169 2.27 -0.27 9.45
CA VAL A 169 2.65 -1.66 9.73
C VAL A 169 2.48 -2.52 8.49
N ALA A 170 3.36 -3.49 8.32
CA ALA A 170 3.18 -4.54 7.32
C ALA A 170 3.72 -5.87 7.84
N THR A 171 3.13 -6.95 7.35
CA THR A 171 3.63 -8.30 7.55
C THR A 171 3.89 -8.95 6.21
N ALA A 172 5.00 -9.69 6.12
CA ALA A 172 5.34 -10.46 4.92
C ALA A 172 6.30 -11.60 5.27
N ALA A 173 6.41 -12.57 4.34
CA ALA A 173 7.45 -13.57 4.40
C ALA A 173 8.84 -12.91 4.39
N SER A 174 9.75 -13.43 5.22
CA SER A 174 11.07 -12.83 5.49
C SER A 174 11.89 -12.53 4.23
N TYR A 175 11.84 -13.42 3.24
CA TYR A 175 12.59 -13.27 1.98
C TYR A 175 12.03 -12.14 1.09
N VAL A 176 10.74 -11.82 1.20
CA VAL A 176 10.09 -10.71 0.49
C VAL A 176 10.33 -9.40 1.22
N LEU A 177 10.18 -9.42 2.55
CA LEU A 177 10.17 -8.22 3.39
C LEU A 177 11.44 -7.38 3.25
N LYS A 178 12.60 -8.00 3.05
CA LYS A 178 13.90 -7.30 2.87
C LYS A 178 13.87 -6.20 1.81
N ARG A 179 13.13 -6.41 0.70
CA ARG A 179 13.01 -5.41 -0.37
C ARG A 179 12.15 -4.21 0.03
N TRP A 180 11.20 -4.41 0.91
CA TRP A 180 10.36 -3.34 1.43
C TRP A 180 11.13 -2.46 2.41
N LEU A 181 11.99 -3.07 3.23
CA LEU A 181 12.78 -2.34 4.23
C LEU A 181 13.70 -1.26 3.62
N SER A 182 14.04 -1.34 2.32
CA SER A 182 14.87 -0.31 1.66
C SER A 182 14.24 1.09 1.67
N SER A 183 12.92 1.21 1.81
CA SER A 183 12.24 2.50 1.94
C SER A 183 12.24 3.07 3.37
N GLY A 184 12.95 2.44 4.31
CA GLY A 184 13.09 2.92 5.69
C GLY A 184 12.25 2.16 6.71
N GLY A 185 11.81 0.95 6.35
CA GLY A 185 11.10 0.06 7.25
C GLY A 185 12.06 -0.58 8.25
N ILE A 186 11.59 -0.81 9.47
CA ILE A 186 12.33 -1.46 10.54
C ILE A 186 11.63 -2.76 10.91
N LEU A 187 12.40 -3.85 10.96
CA LEU A 187 11.91 -5.14 11.41
C LEU A 187 11.66 -5.14 12.93
N ALA A 188 10.51 -5.64 13.38
CA ALA A 188 10.22 -5.84 14.79
C ALA A 188 10.97 -7.08 15.33
N THR A 189 12.29 -6.99 15.48
CA THR A 189 13.19 -8.13 15.81
C THR A 189 12.90 -8.81 17.15
N LYS A 190 12.18 -8.13 18.06
CA LYS A 190 11.78 -8.68 19.37
C LYS A 190 10.51 -9.52 19.31
N ILE A 191 9.79 -9.53 18.18
CA ILE A 191 8.60 -10.35 17.97
C ILE A 191 9.05 -11.60 17.20
N PRO A 192 8.86 -12.82 17.74
CA PRO A 192 9.17 -14.05 17.02
C PRO A 192 8.39 -14.13 15.71
N PRO A 193 9.00 -14.65 14.63
CA PRO A 193 8.27 -14.90 13.39
C PRO A 193 7.20 -15.96 13.58
N THR A 194 6.24 -16.01 12.65
CA THR A 194 5.13 -16.97 12.65
C THR A 194 4.92 -17.62 11.28
N PRO A 195 4.47 -18.89 11.20
CA PRO A 195 4.07 -19.49 9.93
C PRO A 195 2.78 -18.85 9.40
N TYR A 196 2.85 -18.17 8.25
CA TYR A 196 1.66 -17.61 7.59
C TYR A 196 1.92 -17.32 6.10
N PRO A 197 0.98 -17.62 5.17
CA PRO A 197 -0.34 -18.23 5.39
C PRO A 197 -0.30 -19.74 5.64
N ASP A 198 0.87 -20.36 5.48
CA ASP A 198 1.14 -21.76 5.79
C ASP A 198 2.61 -21.93 6.24
N GLU A 199 3.00 -23.14 6.59
CA GLU A 199 4.30 -23.48 7.19
C GLU A 199 5.51 -23.20 6.28
N ARG A 200 5.31 -23.00 4.97
CA ARG A 200 6.40 -22.67 4.04
C ARG A 200 6.98 -21.28 4.26
N TYR A 201 6.26 -20.42 4.97
CA TYR A 201 6.56 -18.99 5.06
C TYR A 201 6.83 -18.55 6.48
N GLU A 202 8.05 -18.08 6.73
CA GLU A 202 8.38 -17.37 7.96
C GLU A 202 7.93 -15.90 7.83
N THR A 203 6.74 -15.59 8.34
CA THR A 203 6.17 -14.24 8.31
C THR A 203 6.71 -13.39 9.46
N ARG A 204 7.09 -12.16 9.12
CA ARG A 204 7.65 -11.16 10.04
C ARG A 204 6.93 -9.84 9.91
N LEU A 205 7.02 -9.05 10.97
CA LEU A 205 6.38 -7.75 11.09
C LEU A 205 7.39 -6.62 10.98
N ALA A 206 7.06 -5.59 10.21
CA ALA A 206 7.86 -4.38 10.04
C ALA A 206 7.02 -3.11 10.20
N TRP A 207 7.70 -2.02 10.56
CA TRP A 207 7.10 -0.71 10.74
C TRP A 207 7.84 0.36 9.96
N TRP A 208 7.08 1.35 9.50
CA TRP A 208 7.61 2.63 9.06
C TRP A 208 7.04 3.72 9.95
N ASP A 209 7.86 4.73 10.20
CA ASP A 209 7.54 5.87 11.03
C ASP A 209 7.88 7.13 10.24
N ARG A 210 6.88 7.98 9.99
CA ARG A 210 7.00 9.21 9.20
C ARG A 210 8.12 10.12 9.70
N ALA A 211 8.42 10.12 11.00
CA ALA A 211 9.44 10.98 11.60
C ALA A 211 10.87 10.41 11.50
N THR A 212 11.01 9.09 11.34
CA THR A 212 12.32 8.43 11.46
C THR A 212 12.73 7.63 10.22
N PHE A 213 11.83 7.33 9.29
CA PHE A 213 12.15 6.58 8.07
C PHE A 213 13.36 7.13 7.28
N PRO A 214 13.63 8.46 7.19
CA PRO A 214 14.79 8.95 6.44
C PRO A 214 16.13 8.50 7.02
N LYS A 215 16.17 8.15 8.32
CA LYS A 215 17.36 7.63 9.00
C LYS A 215 17.65 6.16 8.65
N HIS A 216 16.65 5.46 8.10
CA HIS A 216 16.68 4.02 7.86
C HIS A 216 16.58 3.65 6.38
N ALA A 217 16.09 4.55 5.54
CA ALA A 217 15.94 4.32 4.12
C ALA A 217 17.30 4.29 3.40
N ASP A 218 17.40 3.47 2.36
CA ASP A 218 18.53 3.51 1.44
C ASP A 218 18.59 4.92 0.80
N PRO A 219 19.78 5.55 0.67
CA PRO A 219 19.89 6.92 0.15
C PRO A 219 19.22 7.12 -1.22
N LYS A 220 19.32 6.14 -2.12
CA LYS A 220 18.65 6.19 -3.43
C LYS A 220 17.11 6.19 -3.29
N GLN A 221 16.56 5.37 -2.40
CA GLN A 221 15.11 5.32 -2.15
C GLN A 221 14.61 6.64 -1.57
N LEU A 222 15.39 7.23 -0.65
CA LEU A 222 15.05 8.51 -0.05
C LEU A 222 15.06 9.66 -1.07
N SER A 223 16.09 9.72 -1.93
CA SER A 223 16.16 10.73 -2.99
C SER A 223 14.99 10.62 -3.97
N LEU A 224 14.65 9.40 -4.40
CA LEU A 224 13.51 9.17 -5.30
C LEU A 224 12.19 9.57 -4.63
N TYR A 225 11.97 9.18 -3.37
CA TYR A 225 10.78 9.59 -2.61
C TYR A 225 10.57 11.11 -2.59
N PHE A 226 11.63 11.90 -2.35
CA PHE A 226 11.51 13.36 -2.35
C PHE A 226 11.23 13.94 -3.73
N ALA A 227 11.79 13.35 -4.79
CA ALA A 227 11.47 13.75 -6.17
C ALA A 227 10.00 13.43 -6.50
N GLU A 228 9.53 12.24 -6.14
CA GLU A 228 8.14 11.79 -6.31
C GLU A 228 7.16 12.70 -5.55
N GLN A 229 7.49 13.11 -4.32
CA GLN A 229 6.69 14.05 -3.52
C GLN A 229 6.51 15.40 -4.20
N GLN A 230 7.52 15.90 -4.92
CA GLN A 230 7.42 17.17 -5.67
C GLN A 230 6.56 17.04 -6.93
N MET A 231 6.46 15.84 -7.50
CA MET A 231 5.66 15.54 -8.70
C MET A 231 4.22 15.15 -8.39
N LEU A 232 3.94 14.73 -7.16
CA LEU A 232 2.64 14.24 -6.73
C LEU A 232 1.58 15.33 -6.94
N ALA A 233 0.72 15.12 -7.93
CA ALA A 233 -0.30 16.07 -8.34
C ALA A 233 -1.64 15.36 -8.55
N PRO A 234 -2.77 16.07 -8.43
CA PRO A 234 -4.07 15.56 -8.86
C PRO A 234 -4.05 15.05 -10.31
N VAL A 235 -4.76 13.96 -10.59
CA VAL A 235 -5.00 13.54 -11.99
C VAL A 235 -6.01 14.50 -12.62
N HIS A 236 -5.59 15.23 -13.65
CA HIS A 236 -6.53 15.88 -14.56
C HIS A 236 -7.11 14.82 -15.50
N LYS A 237 -8.33 14.34 -15.22
CA LYS A 237 -9.09 13.56 -16.21
C LYS A 237 -9.31 14.47 -17.41
N ALA A 238 -8.69 14.13 -18.55
CA ALA A 238 -9.04 14.77 -19.81
C ALA A 238 -10.53 14.50 -20.04
N VAL A 239 -11.37 15.53 -19.89
CA VAL A 239 -12.74 15.49 -20.37
C VAL A 239 -12.62 15.21 -21.87
N GLY A 240 -13.09 14.04 -22.30
CA GLY A 240 -13.10 13.71 -23.71
C GLY A 240 -13.80 14.81 -24.47
N LEU A 241 -13.04 15.59 -25.27
CA LEU A 241 -13.62 16.30 -26.38
C LEU A 241 -14.06 15.22 -27.37
N SER A 242 -15.30 14.76 -27.21
CA SER A 242 -16.01 14.18 -28.35
C SER A 242 -16.18 15.30 -29.35
N ALA A 243 -15.49 15.16 -30.47
CA ALA A 243 -15.63 16.00 -31.63
C ALA A 243 -17.10 16.12 -32.04
N ALA A 244 -17.64 17.33 -31.94
CA ALA A 244 -18.74 17.74 -32.80
C ALA A 244 -18.11 18.41 -34.04
N THR A 245 -17.57 17.60 -34.93
CA THR A 245 -17.46 17.98 -36.33
C THR A 245 -18.88 18.01 -36.90
N GLY A 246 -19.43 19.21 -37.04
CA GLY A 246 -20.70 19.47 -37.69
C GLY A 246 -20.61 20.79 -38.44
N THR A 247 -19.93 20.74 -39.59
CA THR A 247 -19.77 21.83 -40.55
C THR A 247 -21.08 22.06 -41.31
N GLU A 248 -21.48 23.33 -41.42
CA GLU A 248 -22.23 23.98 -42.52
C GLU A 248 -23.58 23.40 -43.00
N ARG A 249 -24.68 24.16 -42.83
CA ARG A 249 -25.12 25.24 -43.73
C ARG A 249 -26.24 26.06 -43.10
#